data_AF-A0A8W8IQC4-F1
#
_entry.id   AF-A0A8W8IQC4-F1
#
_cell.length_a   1.000
_cell.length_b   1.000
_cell.length_c   1.000
_cell.angle_alpha   90.00
_cell.angle_beta   90.00
_cell.angle_gamma   90.00
#
_symmetry.space_group_name_H-M   'P 1'
#
loop_
_entity.id
_entity.type
_entity.pdbx_description
1 polymer ?
#
loop_
_entity_poly.entity_id
_entity_poly.type
_entity_poly.pdbx_seq_one_letter_code
_entity_poly.pdbx_strand_id
1 'polypeptide(L)'
;MTSICEKAKVKLFDYKDYLSVKSQRTIVMTSIRYLDAFPGLVHFIYIDRRTNQLTAPSLNISDEGENHDATQFLKDKIWNMTCWMYGKLAEGVTVATAREGDYHYSYFMWFTDYQGVPKQIQEAYQEGDVSIPPGILSGQFYSSLKRHCFPNCLPGSVNCYELIMMHVGLVNVQYIFTHRQMLAKQFFEASGDTQMKLVL
;
A
#
# COMPACT_ATOMS: atom_id res chain seq x y z
N MET A 1 -25.08 -13.72 25.94
CA MET A 1 -23.99 -13.03 25.21
C MET A 1 -23.59 -13.72 23.91
N THR A 2 -23.75 -15.03 23.76
CA THR A 2 -23.46 -15.83 22.54
C THR A 2 -24.28 -15.43 21.29
N SER A 3 -25.58 -15.12 21.44
CA SER A 3 -26.46 -14.80 20.29
C SER A 3 -26.08 -13.55 19.48
N ILE A 4 -25.47 -12.54 20.13
CA ILE A 4 -25.03 -11.31 19.45
C ILE A 4 -23.75 -11.57 18.65
N CYS A 5 -22.81 -12.35 19.21
CA CYS A 5 -21.61 -12.78 18.48
C CYS A 5 -21.95 -13.63 17.27
N GLU A 6 -22.91 -14.57 17.39
CA GLU A 6 -23.38 -15.38 16.26
C GLU A 6 -23.93 -14.50 15.13
N LYS A 7 -24.82 -13.57 15.46
CA LYS A 7 -25.42 -12.64 14.48
C LYS A 7 -24.40 -11.70 13.86
N ALA A 8 -23.43 -11.22 14.62
CA ALA A 8 -22.34 -10.40 14.12
C ALA A 8 -21.44 -11.19 13.16
N LYS A 9 -21.09 -12.44 13.50
CA LYS A 9 -20.30 -13.32 12.62
C LYS A 9 -21.00 -13.55 11.29
N VAL A 10 -22.29 -13.90 11.30
CA VAL A 10 -23.05 -14.12 10.06
C VAL A 10 -23.05 -12.87 9.18
N LYS A 11 -23.37 -11.70 9.75
CA LYS A 11 -23.33 -10.45 8.98
C LYS A 11 -21.93 -10.12 8.44
N LEU A 12 -20.87 -10.37 9.22
CA LEU A 12 -19.50 -10.15 8.78
C LEU A 12 -19.10 -11.11 7.64
N PHE A 13 -19.59 -12.35 7.66
CA PHE A 13 -19.44 -13.30 6.56
C PHE A 13 -20.15 -12.82 5.30
N ASP A 14 -21.40 -12.36 5.40
CA ASP A 14 -22.13 -11.82 4.25
C ASP A 14 -21.40 -10.61 3.63
N TYR A 15 -20.84 -9.73 4.47
CA TYR A 15 -20.02 -8.61 4.01
C TYR A 15 -18.72 -9.08 3.36
N LYS A 16 -18.06 -10.10 3.91
CA LYS A 16 -16.86 -10.69 3.32
C LYS A 16 -17.15 -11.23 1.91
N ASP A 17 -18.24 -11.97 1.74
CA ASP A 17 -18.61 -12.56 0.45
C ASP A 17 -18.98 -11.47 -0.55
N TYR A 18 -19.76 -10.46 -0.12
CA TYR A 18 -20.08 -9.29 -0.94
C TYR A 18 -18.82 -8.53 -1.40
N LEU A 19 -17.90 -8.26 -0.47
CA LEU A 19 -16.64 -7.58 -0.79
C LEU A 19 -15.74 -8.43 -1.69
N SER A 20 -15.76 -9.76 -1.55
CA SER A 20 -15.02 -10.68 -2.42
C SER A 20 -15.49 -10.56 -3.87
N VAL A 21 -16.82 -10.58 -4.10
CA VAL A 21 -17.41 -10.37 -5.43
C VAL A 21 -17.10 -8.97 -5.99
N LYS A 22 -17.08 -7.95 -5.13
CA LYS A 22 -16.74 -6.57 -5.54
C LYS A 22 -15.25 -6.39 -5.85
N SER A 23 -14.37 -7.08 -5.15
CA SER A 23 -12.92 -6.98 -5.31
C SER A 23 -12.44 -7.45 -6.69
N GLN A 24 -13.18 -8.36 -7.34
CA GLN A 24 -12.93 -8.82 -8.71
C GLN A 24 -13.08 -7.71 -9.75
N ARG A 25 -13.64 -6.54 -9.40
CA ARG A 25 -13.87 -5.39 -10.30
C ARG A 25 -13.00 -4.17 -9.99
N THR A 26 -12.08 -4.23 -9.03
CA THR A 26 -11.10 -3.16 -8.77
C THR A 26 -10.30 -2.90 -10.04
N ILE A 27 -9.97 -1.65 -10.36
CA ILE A 27 -9.26 -1.23 -11.60
C ILE A 27 -8.03 -2.12 -11.82
N VAL A 28 -8.20 -3.16 -12.64
CA VAL A 28 -7.21 -4.21 -12.83
C VAL A 28 -6.24 -3.74 -13.88
N MET A 29 -5.04 -3.42 -13.44
CA MET A 29 -3.96 -3.14 -14.35
C MET A 29 -3.35 -4.50 -14.75
N THR A 30 -3.57 -4.89 -16.02
CA THR A 30 -3.38 -6.25 -16.53
C THR A 30 -1.96 -6.75 -16.30
N SER A 31 -1.84 -7.89 -15.63
CA SER A 31 -0.61 -8.51 -15.12
C SER A 31 0.52 -8.65 -16.16
N ILE A 32 0.17 -8.74 -17.44
CA ILE A 32 1.10 -8.96 -18.56
C ILE A 32 1.94 -7.71 -18.88
N ARG A 33 1.41 -6.49 -18.72
CA ARG A 33 2.17 -5.26 -19.05
C ARG A 33 3.20 -4.87 -17.99
N TYR A 34 3.05 -5.35 -16.76
CA TYR A 34 3.94 -5.00 -15.64
C TYR A 34 5.20 -5.83 -15.59
N LEU A 35 5.13 -7.12 -15.94
CA LEU A 35 6.29 -8.01 -15.88
C LEU A 35 7.39 -7.59 -16.87
N ASP A 36 7.01 -7.05 -18.03
CA ASP A 36 7.96 -6.55 -19.02
C ASP A 36 8.62 -5.23 -18.59
N ALA A 37 7.88 -4.37 -17.86
CA ALA A 37 8.35 -3.06 -17.44
C ALA A 37 9.13 -3.09 -16.11
N PHE A 38 8.91 -4.12 -15.28
CA PHE A 38 9.43 -4.20 -13.91
C PHE A 38 10.01 -5.60 -13.62
N PRO A 39 11.22 -5.91 -14.11
CA PRO A 39 11.81 -7.23 -13.96
C PRO A 39 11.97 -7.63 -12.49
N GLY A 40 11.40 -8.78 -12.13
CA GLY A 40 11.46 -9.32 -10.77
C GLY A 40 10.49 -8.67 -9.78
N LEU A 41 9.61 -7.76 -10.21
CA LEU A 41 8.48 -7.30 -9.39
C LEU A 41 7.39 -8.38 -9.37
N VAL A 42 7.07 -8.88 -8.18
CA VAL A 42 6.06 -9.92 -7.95
C VAL A 42 4.70 -9.31 -7.69
N HIS A 43 4.64 -8.28 -6.82
CA HIS A 43 3.40 -7.61 -6.47
C HIS A 43 3.66 -6.18 -5.97
N PHE A 44 2.65 -5.32 -6.05
CA PHE A 44 2.69 -4.00 -5.41
C PHE A 44 1.30 -3.60 -4.91
N ILE A 45 1.28 -2.71 -3.92
CA ILE A 45 0.08 -2.07 -3.41
C ILE A 45 0.37 -0.58 -3.34
N TYR A 46 -0.32 0.20 -4.17
CA TYR A 46 -0.32 1.64 -4.14
C TYR A 46 -1.55 2.14 -3.39
N ILE A 47 -1.39 3.14 -2.52
CA ILE A 47 -2.48 3.72 -1.75
C ILE A 47 -2.42 5.24 -1.83
N ASP A 48 -3.48 5.85 -2.34
CA ASP A 48 -3.72 7.29 -2.24
C ASP A 48 -4.57 7.57 -0.99
N ARG A 49 -3.97 8.15 0.06
CA ARG A 49 -4.67 8.46 1.32
C ARG A 49 -5.53 9.71 1.26
N ARG A 50 -5.52 10.47 0.16
CA ARG A 50 -6.50 11.56 -0.09
C ARG A 50 -7.89 10.97 -0.33
N THR A 51 -7.94 9.95 -1.18
CA THR A 51 -9.18 9.29 -1.60
C THR A 51 -9.41 7.95 -0.91
N ASN A 52 -8.41 7.46 -0.17
CA ASN A 52 -8.31 6.08 0.35
C ASN A 52 -8.48 5.03 -0.76
N GLN A 53 -8.06 5.36 -1.98
CA GLN A 53 -8.05 4.40 -3.09
C GLN A 53 -6.81 3.53 -3.04
N LEU A 54 -7.02 2.23 -3.22
CA LEU A 54 -5.97 1.23 -3.31
C LEU A 54 -5.90 0.70 -4.75
N THR A 55 -4.68 0.57 -5.26
CA THR A 55 -4.42 -0.03 -6.56
C THR A 55 -3.37 -1.12 -6.42
N ALA A 56 -3.70 -2.33 -6.88
CA ALA A 56 -2.83 -3.49 -6.85
C ALA A 56 -3.15 -4.40 -8.05
N PRO A 57 -2.17 -5.17 -8.56
CA PRO A 57 -2.43 -6.18 -9.58
C PRO A 57 -3.45 -7.22 -9.10
N SER A 58 -4.31 -7.72 -9.99
CA SER A 58 -5.20 -8.82 -9.63
C SER A 58 -4.40 -10.10 -9.42
N LEU A 59 -4.65 -10.75 -8.29
CA LEU A 59 -4.31 -12.15 -8.11
C LEU A 59 -5.38 -12.92 -8.90
N ASN A 60 -5.03 -13.52 -10.03
CA ASN A 60 -5.97 -14.33 -10.80
C ASN A 60 -6.29 -15.58 -9.96
N ILE A 61 -7.41 -15.51 -9.24
CA ILE A 61 -7.97 -16.64 -8.49
C ILE A 61 -8.73 -17.47 -9.52
N SER A 62 -8.03 -18.36 -10.21
CA SER A 62 -8.68 -19.42 -10.96
C SER A 62 -9.08 -20.48 -9.93
N ASP A 63 -10.37 -20.53 -9.57
CA ASP A 63 -10.94 -21.52 -8.64
C ASP A 63 -10.92 -22.97 -9.20
N GLU A 64 -10.42 -23.15 -10.43
CA GLU A 64 -10.35 -24.43 -11.12
C GLU A 64 -8.88 -24.79 -11.44
N GLY A 65 -8.31 -25.72 -10.68
CA GLY A 65 -7.05 -26.39 -11.01
C GLY A 65 -5.90 -26.21 -10.01
N GLU A 66 -4.87 -27.04 -10.22
CA GLU A 66 -3.68 -27.35 -9.40
C GLU A 66 -2.88 -26.17 -8.81
N ASN A 67 -3.25 -24.91 -9.07
CA ASN A 67 -2.58 -23.67 -8.64
C ASN A 67 -3.20 -22.96 -7.43
N HIS A 68 -4.20 -23.56 -6.77
CA HIS A 68 -4.82 -23.00 -5.57
C HIS A 68 -3.80 -22.72 -4.46
N ASP A 69 -2.88 -23.65 -4.25
CA ASP A 69 -1.85 -23.58 -3.20
C ASP A 69 -0.86 -22.42 -3.42
N ALA A 70 -0.38 -22.25 -4.67
CA ALA A 70 0.51 -21.14 -5.02
C ALA A 70 -0.17 -19.76 -4.87
N THR A 71 -1.46 -19.67 -5.20
CA THR A 71 -2.25 -18.45 -5.03
C THR A 71 -2.46 -18.12 -3.55
N GLN A 72 -2.74 -19.12 -2.73
CA GLN A 72 -2.89 -18.97 -1.29
C GLN A 72 -1.57 -18.56 -0.64
N PHE A 73 -0.46 -19.21 -1.00
CA PHE A 73 0.89 -18.85 -0.55
C PHE A 73 1.24 -17.39 -0.85
N LEU A 74 0.96 -16.93 -2.08
CA LEU A 74 1.21 -15.53 -2.46
C LEU A 74 0.34 -14.56 -1.66
N LYS A 75 -0.93 -14.89 -1.41
CA LYS A 75 -1.81 -14.08 -0.54
C LYS A 75 -1.24 -13.96 0.88
N ASP A 76 -0.79 -15.06 1.45
CA ASP A 76 -0.21 -15.08 2.80
C ASP A 76 1.07 -14.23 2.84
N LYS A 77 1.91 -14.29 1.80
CA LYS A 77 3.09 -13.42 1.67
C LYS A 77 2.73 -11.94 1.56
N ILE A 78 1.72 -11.59 0.76
CA ILE A 78 1.23 -10.20 0.65
C ILE A 78 0.67 -9.71 1.98
N TRP A 79 -0.03 -10.58 2.71
CA TRP A 79 -0.56 -10.26 4.04
C TRP A 79 0.57 -10.01 5.04
N ASN A 80 1.56 -10.91 5.11
CA ASN A 80 2.74 -10.75 5.96
C ASN A 80 3.52 -9.47 5.65
N MET A 81 3.72 -9.18 4.37
CA MET A 81 4.33 -7.93 3.91
C MET A 81 3.55 -6.70 4.39
N THR A 82 2.22 -6.74 4.31
CA THR A 82 1.36 -5.64 4.74
C THR A 82 1.40 -5.45 6.27
N CYS A 83 1.38 -6.55 7.03
CA CYS A 83 1.55 -6.52 8.48
C CYS A 83 2.92 -5.96 8.90
N TRP A 84 3.99 -6.40 8.23
CA TRP A 84 5.34 -5.88 8.43
C TRP A 84 5.42 -4.38 8.18
N MET A 85 4.81 -3.91 7.08
CA MET A 85 4.73 -2.48 6.75
C MET A 85 4.03 -1.68 7.85
N TYR A 86 2.87 -2.14 8.35
CA TYR A 86 2.19 -1.45 9.45
C TYR A 86 3.00 -1.43 10.74
N GLY A 87 3.76 -2.48 11.03
CA GLY A 87 4.73 -2.46 12.14
C GLY A 87 5.78 -1.37 11.96
N LYS A 88 6.37 -1.25 10.77
CA LYS A 88 7.35 -0.19 10.45
C LYS A 88 6.77 1.21 10.51
N LEU A 89 5.55 1.38 10.04
CA LEU A 89 4.86 2.66 10.14
C LEU A 89 4.54 3.03 11.60
N ALA A 90 4.22 2.05 12.46
CA ALA A 90 4.00 2.28 13.89
C ALA A 90 5.29 2.74 14.60
N GLU A 91 6.45 2.19 14.21
CA GLU A 91 7.80 2.61 14.64
C GLU A 91 8.20 4.00 14.08
N GLY A 92 7.41 4.57 13.17
CA GLY A 92 7.66 5.85 12.52
C GLY A 92 8.61 5.80 11.32
N VAL A 93 8.85 4.61 10.79
CA VAL A 93 9.66 4.40 9.59
C VAL A 93 8.80 4.60 8.35
N THR A 94 9.14 5.60 7.54
CA THR A 94 8.43 5.94 6.29
C THR A 94 9.03 5.29 5.04
N VAL A 95 10.27 4.81 5.13
CA VAL A 95 10.94 4.05 4.07
C VAL A 95 11.65 2.86 4.69
N ALA A 96 11.30 1.66 4.25
CA ALA A 96 11.88 0.43 4.77
C ALA A 96 12.07 -0.59 3.65
N THR A 97 13.13 -1.39 3.76
CA THR A 97 13.32 -2.58 2.94
C THR A 97 13.69 -3.75 3.83
N ALA A 98 13.22 -4.94 3.49
CA ALA A 98 13.53 -6.16 4.20
C ALA A 98 13.62 -7.33 3.23
N ARG A 99 14.49 -8.29 3.55
CA ARG A 99 14.56 -9.56 2.83
C ARG A 99 13.90 -10.65 3.66
N GLU A 100 12.92 -11.34 3.08
CA GLU A 100 12.27 -12.49 3.70
C GLU A 100 12.40 -13.70 2.76
N GLY A 101 13.41 -14.54 3.01
CA GLY A 101 13.74 -15.69 2.17
C GLY A 101 14.06 -15.28 0.73
N ASP A 102 13.24 -15.77 -0.20
CA ASP A 102 13.35 -15.54 -1.64
C ASP A 102 12.67 -14.26 -2.12
N TYR A 103 12.14 -13.44 -1.22
CA TYR A 103 11.48 -12.18 -1.54
C TYR A 103 12.15 -10.99 -0.86
N HIS A 104 12.01 -9.84 -1.49
CA HIS A 104 12.42 -8.54 -0.97
C HIS A 104 11.20 -7.63 -0.86
N TYR A 105 10.89 -7.21 0.36
CA TYR A 105 9.80 -6.29 0.64
C TYR A 105 10.35 -4.88 0.70
N SER A 106 9.57 -3.96 0.15
CA SER A 106 9.93 -2.55 0.11
C SER A 106 8.70 -1.73 0.45
N TYR A 107 8.87 -0.77 1.34
CA TYR A 107 7.84 0.17 1.74
C TYR A 107 8.34 1.59 1.54
N PHE A 108 7.51 2.40 0.89
CA PHE A 108 7.76 3.81 0.66
C PHE A 108 6.51 4.62 0.98
N MET A 109 6.66 5.59 1.85
CA MET A 109 5.68 6.62 2.11
C MET A 109 6.26 7.97 1.73
N TRP A 110 5.48 8.80 1.06
CA TRP A 110 5.89 10.15 0.73
C TRP A 110 4.72 11.12 0.80
N PHE A 111 5.07 12.39 0.90
CA PHE A 111 4.13 13.48 1.00
C PHE A 111 4.31 14.43 -0.16
N THR A 112 3.21 15.02 -0.60
CA THR A 112 3.22 16.13 -1.55
C THR A 112 2.29 17.23 -1.07
N ASP A 113 2.40 18.42 -1.66
CA ASP A 113 1.31 19.39 -1.58
C ASP A 113 0.18 19.09 -2.58
N TYR A 114 -0.81 19.98 -2.62
CA TYR A 114 -1.92 19.96 -3.57
C TYR A 114 -1.49 20.13 -5.03
N GLN A 115 -0.28 20.62 -5.30
CA GLN A 115 0.28 20.77 -6.65
C GLN A 115 1.13 19.56 -7.08
N GLY A 116 1.24 18.53 -6.23
CA GLY A 116 2.06 17.34 -6.51
C GLY A 116 3.56 17.56 -6.27
N VAL A 117 3.96 18.65 -5.60
CA VAL A 117 5.36 18.89 -5.26
C VAL A 117 5.73 18.09 -4.00
N PRO A 118 6.82 17.29 -4.02
CA PRO A 118 7.27 16.54 -2.85
C PRO A 118 7.52 17.43 -1.63
N LYS A 119 7.05 16.98 -0.46
CA LYS A 119 7.23 17.66 0.82
C LYS A 119 8.12 16.81 1.74
N GLN A 120 9.16 17.43 2.28
CA GLN A 120 10.03 16.83 3.28
C GLN A 120 9.41 16.96 4.67
N ILE A 121 9.48 15.88 5.45
CA ILE A 121 8.98 15.82 6.82
C ILE A 121 9.69 16.89 7.65
N GLN A 122 8.92 17.72 8.38
CA GLN A 122 9.47 18.78 9.24
C GLN A 122 9.80 18.25 10.62
N GLU A 123 8.93 17.41 11.17
CA GLU A 123 9.09 16.78 12.47
C GLU A 123 8.95 15.28 12.34
N ALA A 124 9.95 14.54 12.84
CA ALA A 124 9.91 13.09 12.83
C ALA A 124 8.84 12.60 13.81
N TYR A 125 8.04 11.64 13.36
CA TYR A 125 7.08 10.92 14.18
C TYR A 125 7.77 9.73 14.86
N GLN A 126 7.51 9.52 16.15
CA GLN A 126 8.01 8.39 16.94
C GLN A 126 6.89 7.46 17.40
N GLU A 127 7.27 6.24 17.76
CA GLU A 127 6.35 5.26 18.33
C GLU A 127 5.66 5.83 19.57
N GLY A 128 4.32 5.83 19.56
CA GLY A 128 3.49 6.35 20.67
C GLY A 128 2.95 7.77 20.45
N ASP A 129 3.46 8.53 19.47
CA ASP A 129 2.94 9.88 19.18
C ASP A 129 1.49 9.85 18.65
N VAL A 130 1.07 8.73 18.04
CA VAL A 130 -0.30 8.50 17.58
C VAL A 130 -0.88 7.28 18.30
N SER A 131 -1.96 7.49 19.04
CA SER A 131 -2.59 6.46 19.90
C SER A 131 -3.27 5.33 19.12
N ILE A 132 -3.51 5.49 17.82
CA ILE A 132 -4.27 4.55 16.98
C ILE A 132 -3.29 3.80 16.09
N PRO A 133 -3.39 2.47 15.92
CA PRO A 133 -2.48 1.75 15.05
C PRO A 133 -2.71 2.09 13.57
N PRO A 134 -1.64 2.05 12.74
CA PRO A 134 -1.77 2.16 11.30
C PRO A 134 -2.58 1.00 10.73
N GLY A 135 -3.26 1.26 9.63
CA GLY A 135 -4.16 0.29 9.01
C GLY A 135 -4.84 0.85 7.78
N ILE A 136 -5.43 -0.02 6.95
CA ILE A 136 -6.03 0.43 5.68
C ILE A 136 -7.25 1.34 5.91
N LEU A 137 -8.01 1.09 6.97
CA LEU A 137 -9.18 1.90 7.37
C LEU A 137 -8.84 2.94 8.45
N SER A 138 -7.56 3.08 8.83
CA SER A 138 -7.13 3.96 9.92
C SER A 138 -6.96 5.42 9.46
N GLY A 139 -7.99 6.03 8.88
CA GLY A 139 -7.91 7.41 8.37
C GLY A 139 -7.53 8.45 9.43
N GLN A 140 -7.89 8.21 10.70
CA GLN A 140 -7.51 9.07 11.82
C GLN A 140 -6.00 9.02 12.09
N PHE A 141 -5.37 7.84 11.97
CA PHE A 141 -3.93 7.69 12.11
C PHE A 141 -3.19 8.60 11.12
N TYR A 142 -3.52 8.52 9.83
CA TYR A 142 -2.85 9.33 8.81
C TYR A 142 -3.14 10.83 8.94
N SER A 143 -4.31 11.20 9.47
CA SER A 143 -4.64 12.60 9.74
C SER A 143 -3.78 13.17 10.87
N SER A 144 -3.62 12.43 11.96
CA SER A 144 -2.73 12.79 13.07
C SER A 144 -1.27 12.79 12.65
N LEU A 145 -0.83 11.78 11.89
CA LEU A 145 0.52 11.68 11.35
C LEU A 145 0.87 12.89 10.49
N LYS A 146 -0.01 13.31 9.57
CA LYS A 146 0.22 14.51 8.76
C LYS A 146 0.30 15.78 9.60
N ARG A 147 -0.50 15.89 10.65
CA ARG A 147 -0.49 17.06 11.55
C ARG A 147 0.80 17.14 12.35
N HIS A 148 1.33 15.99 12.76
CA HIS A 148 2.62 15.88 13.45
C HIS A 148 3.78 16.18 12.51
N CYS A 149 3.84 15.53 11.35
CA CYS A 149 4.95 15.71 10.40
C CYS A 149 5.02 17.12 9.77
N PHE A 150 3.90 17.86 9.75
CA PHE A 150 3.76 19.16 9.08
C PHE A 150 2.94 20.16 9.91
N PRO A 151 3.42 20.58 11.09
CA PRO A 151 2.66 21.44 12.00
C PRO A 151 2.40 22.83 11.43
N ASN A 152 3.30 23.31 10.55
CA ASN A 152 3.22 24.62 9.90
C ASN A 152 2.34 24.62 8.63
N CYS A 153 1.80 23.47 8.23
CA CYS A 153 0.98 23.36 7.02
C CYS A 153 -0.51 23.38 7.37
N LEU A 154 -1.32 23.95 6.47
CA LEU A 154 -2.77 23.96 6.63
C LEU A 154 -3.32 22.52 6.62
N PRO A 155 -4.29 22.17 7.48
CA PRO A 155 -4.93 20.86 7.44
C PRO A 155 -5.48 20.56 6.04
N GLY A 156 -5.13 19.39 5.49
CA GLY A 156 -5.54 18.97 4.15
C GLY A 156 -4.70 19.52 2.99
N SER A 157 -3.73 20.42 3.24
CA SER A 157 -2.81 20.91 2.19
C SER A 157 -1.73 19.89 1.80
N VAL A 158 -1.55 18.85 2.63
CA VAL A 158 -0.58 17.78 2.42
C VAL A 158 -1.29 16.49 2.05
N ASN A 159 -0.90 15.94 0.91
CA ASN A 159 -1.29 14.63 0.42
C ASN A 159 -0.26 13.58 0.88
N CYS A 160 -0.75 12.36 1.09
CA CYS A 160 0.03 11.24 1.59
C CYS A 160 -0.19 10.05 0.68
N TYR A 161 0.90 9.43 0.26
CA TYR A 161 0.90 8.28 -0.63
C TYR A 161 1.77 7.18 -0.05
N GLU A 162 1.36 5.95 -0.29
CA GLU A 162 2.09 4.77 0.13
C GLU A 162 2.24 3.82 -1.04
N LEU A 163 3.41 3.18 -1.11
CA LEU A 163 3.71 2.12 -2.06
C LEU A 163 4.41 1.00 -1.33
N ILE A 164 3.80 -0.16 -1.36
CA ILE A 164 4.40 -1.43 -0.93
C ILE A 164 4.76 -2.21 -2.18
N MET A 165 5.95 -2.80 -2.23
CA MET A 165 6.39 -3.64 -3.33
C MET A 165 7.02 -4.92 -2.81
N MET A 166 6.78 -6.00 -3.54
CA MET A 166 7.41 -7.30 -3.35
C MET A 166 8.19 -7.64 -4.61
N HIS A 167 9.50 -7.80 -4.47
CA HIS A 167 10.38 -8.28 -5.53
C HIS A 167 10.93 -9.66 -5.20
N VAL A 168 11.45 -10.36 -6.20
CA VAL A 168 12.28 -11.56 -5.99
C VAL A 168 13.59 -11.13 -5.33
N GLY A 169 14.08 -11.91 -4.37
CA GLY A 169 15.21 -11.59 -3.49
C GLY A 169 16.57 -11.41 -4.18
N LEU A 170 16.67 -11.73 -5.47
CA LEU A 170 17.86 -11.51 -6.30
C LEU A 170 17.92 -10.11 -6.92
N VAL A 171 16.83 -9.34 -6.87
CA VAL A 171 16.76 -8.00 -7.44
C VAL A 171 17.62 -7.02 -6.61
N ASN A 172 18.47 -6.26 -7.29
CA ASN A 172 19.27 -5.22 -6.64
C ASN A 172 18.38 -4.06 -6.17
N VAL A 173 18.64 -3.57 -4.96
CA VAL A 173 17.94 -2.44 -4.32
C VAL A 173 17.87 -1.21 -5.23
N GLN A 174 18.88 -0.95 -6.07
CA GLN A 174 18.83 0.16 -7.03
C GLN A 174 17.64 0.07 -8.00
N TYR A 175 17.34 -1.13 -8.51
CA TYR A 175 16.17 -1.34 -9.38
C TYR A 175 14.86 -1.13 -8.63
N ILE A 176 14.81 -1.44 -7.34
CA ILE A 176 13.62 -1.21 -6.50
C ILE A 176 13.27 0.28 -6.46
N PHE A 177 14.25 1.16 -6.26
CA PHE A 177 14.04 2.60 -6.28
C PHE A 177 13.62 3.11 -7.66
N THR A 178 14.20 2.59 -8.74
CA THR A 178 13.78 2.93 -10.11
C THR A 178 12.34 2.48 -10.37
N HIS A 179 11.97 1.26 -9.99
CA HIS A 179 10.61 0.73 -10.14
C HIS A 179 9.61 1.57 -9.35
N ARG A 180 9.96 1.99 -8.13
CA ARG A 180 9.16 2.92 -7.32
C ARG A 180 8.87 4.21 -8.07
N GLN A 181 9.88 4.87 -8.63
CA GLN A 181 9.71 6.14 -9.34
C GLN A 181 8.81 5.99 -10.57
N MET A 182 9.02 4.94 -11.35
CA MET A 182 8.22 4.63 -12.53
C MET A 182 6.75 4.32 -12.18
N LEU A 183 6.50 3.50 -11.15
CA LEU A 183 5.15 3.19 -10.68
C LEU A 183 4.44 4.43 -10.13
N ALA A 184 5.12 5.21 -9.28
CA ALA A 184 4.54 6.44 -8.74
C ALA A 184 4.15 7.42 -9.86
N LYS A 185 4.98 7.55 -10.89
CA LYS A 185 4.67 8.35 -12.08
C LYS A 185 3.45 7.82 -12.83
N GLN A 186 3.38 6.52 -13.08
CA GLN A 186 2.23 5.90 -13.77
C GLN A 186 0.92 6.11 -13.01
N PHE A 187 0.89 5.92 -11.68
CA PHE A 187 -0.32 6.13 -10.88
C PHE A 187 -0.72 7.60 -10.80
N PHE A 188 0.24 8.50 -10.76
CA PHE A 188 -0.02 9.92 -10.81
C PHE A 188 -0.65 10.33 -12.15
N GLU A 189 -0.07 9.90 -13.27
CA GLU A 189 -0.62 10.16 -14.62
C GLU A 189 -2.02 9.57 -14.78
N ALA A 190 -2.26 8.36 -14.27
CA ALA A 190 -3.57 7.72 -14.28
C ALA A 190 -4.61 8.43 -13.41
N SER A 191 -4.17 9.18 -12.39
CA SER A 191 -5.04 9.97 -11.51
C SER A 191 -5.50 11.29 -12.15
N GLY A 192 -4.96 11.66 -13.33
CA GLY A 192 -5.33 12.87 -14.07
C GLY A 192 -4.68 14.17 -13.58
N ASP A 193 -3.79 14.11 -12.59
CA ASP A 193 -3.06 15.27 -12.08
C ASP A 193 -1.89 15.61 -13.03
N THR A 194 -1.73 16.88 -13.43
CA THR A 194 -0.94 17.27 -14.63
C THR A 194 0.49 17.75 -14.35
N GLN A 195 0.94 17.78 -13.09
CA GLN A 195 2.29 18.24 -12.74
C GLN A 195 2.87 17.43 -11.57
N MET A 196 3.76 16.48 -11.85
CA MET A 196 4.65 15.94 -10.82
C MET A 196 6.09 16.28 -11.18
N LYS A 197 6.70 17.17 -10.38
CA LYS A 197 8.16 17.26 -10.31
C LYS A 197 8.61 16.18 -9.33
N LEU A 198 8.85 14.97 -9.84
CA LEU A 198 9.61 13.95 -9.11
C LEU A 198 11.03 14.50 -8.93
N VAL A 199 11.26 15.22 -7.84
CA VAL A 199 12.60 15.42 -7.30
C VAL A 199 12.67 14.57 -6.05
N LEU A 200 13.12 13.32 -6.24
CA LEU A 200 13.61 12.42 -5.21
C LEU A 200 14.93 11.84 -5.71
#